data_AF-A0A530M3V0-F1
#
_entry.id   AF-A0A530M3V0-F1
#
_cell.length_a   1.000
_cell.length_b   1.000
_cell.length_c   1.000
_cell.angle_alpha   90.00
_cell.angle_beta   90.00
_cell.angle_gamma   90.00
#
_symmetry.space_group_name_H-M   'P 1'
#
loop_
_entity.id
_entity.type
_entity.pdbx_description
1 polymer ?
#
loop_
_entity_poly.entity_id
_entity_poly.type
_entity_poly.pdbx_seq_one_letter_code
_entity_poly.pdbx_strand_id
1 'polypeptide(L)'
;GEVLLKGKPIDVSSVSKAVEHGIAYVTEDRKTYGLNLIDHIKHNITLANLPGVSRHSVIDDMRELAVANAYKAKTNIRSSSVYQMTGNLSGGNQ
;
A
#
# COMPACT_ATOMS: atom_id res chain seq x y z
N GLY A 1 -3.60 23.33 17.04
CA GLY A 1 -2.22 23.45 16.51
C GLY A 1 -2.28 23.65 15.02
N GLU A 2 -1.19 24.13 14.41
CA GLU A 2 -1.06 24.32 12.97
C GLU A 2 -0.03 23.33 12.41
N VAL A 3 -0.24 22.84 11.19
CA VAL A 3 0.71 21.97 10.49
C VAL A 3 1.18 22.68 9.23
N LEU A 4 2.51 22.78 9.07
CA LEU A 4 3.16 23.41 7.94
C LEU A 4 3.84 22.35 7.08
N LEU A 5 3.50 22.30 5.79
CA LEU A 5 4.21 21.49 4.80
C LEU A 5 5.01 22.42 3.90
N LYS A 6 6.34 22.28 3.91
CA LYS A 6 7.27 23.16 3.17
C LYS A 6 7.00 24.66 3.46
N GLY A 7 6.74 24.97 4.73
CA GLY A 7 6.49 26.34 5.21
C GLY A 7 5.09 26.90 4.90
N LYS A 8 4.20 26.11 4.29
CA LYS A 8 2.80 26.53 4.01
C LYS A 8 1.83 25.79 4.94
N PRO A 9 0.84 26.49 5.53
CA PRO A 9 -0.22 25.83 6.28
C PRO A 9 -0.99 24.86 5.40
N ILE A 10 -1.26 23.68 5.95
CA ILE A 10 -2.08 22.65 5.34
C ILE A 10 -3.12 22.14 6.33
N ASP A 11 -4.25 21.69 5.79
CA ASP A 11 -5.30 21.10 6.60
C ASP A 11 -5.07 19.58 6.69
N VAL A 12 -4.76 19.10 7.89
CA VAL A 12 -4.61 17.67 8.20
C VAL A 12 -5.65 17.18 9.20
N SER A 13 -6.80 17.86 9.29
CA SER A 13 -7.91 17.51 10.20
C SER A 13 -8.55 16.14 9.93
N SER A 14 -8.23 15.52 8.79
CA SER A 14 -8.64 14.15 8.46
C SER A 14 -7.55 13.45 7.67
N VAL A 15 -7.57 12.11 7.69
CA VAL A 15 -6.61 11.28 6.96
C VAL A 15 -6.64 11.60 5.46
N SER A 16 -7.83 11.72 4.85
CA SER A 16 -7.95 12.02 3.43
C SER A 16 -7.28 13.34 3.04
N LYS A 17 -7.49 14.41 3.82
CA LYS A 17 -6.85 15.71 3.57
C LYS A 17 -5.33 15.64 3.70
N ALA A 18 -4.82 14.88 4.68
CA ALA A 18 -3.38 14.66 4.81
C ALA A 18 -2.81 13.93 3.57
N VAL A 19 -3.50 12.89 3.08
CA VAL A 19 -3.11 12.14 1.88
C VAL A 19 -3.15 13.01 0.62
N GLU A 20 -4.15 13.89 0.49
CA GLU A 20 -4.24 14.86 -0.62
C GLU A 20 -3.06 15.84 -0.64
N HIS A 21 -2.49 16.15 0.53
CA HIS A 21 -1.26 16.92 0.66
C HIS A 21 0.03 16.10 0.43
N GLY A 22 -0.10 14.83 0.04
CA GLY A 22 1.03 13.94 -0.25
C GLY A 22 1.69 13.37 1.01
N ILE A 23 0.97 13.35 2.14
CA ILE A 23 1.47 12.76 3.38
C ILE A 23 1.07 11.29 3.41
N ALA A 24 2.06 10.43 3.65
CA ALA A 24 1.87 9.00 3.89
C ALA A 24 2.33 8.64 5.31
N TYR A 25 1.66 7.69 5.92
CA TYR A 25 2.05 7.12 7.21
C TYR A 25 2.48 5.67 7.02
N VAL A 26 3.61 5.31 7.63
CA VAL A 26 4.10 3.94 7.71
C VAL A 26 4.21 3.60 9.20
N THR A 27 3.51 2.56 9.62
CA THR A 27 3.53 2.12 11.03
C THR A 27 4.85 1.45 11.39
N GLU A 28 5.25 1.59 12.65
CA GLU A 28 6.38 0.85 13.22
C GLU A 28 6.04 -0.64 13.37
N ASP A 29 4.82 -0.96 13.82
CA ASP A 29 4.31 -2.32 13.90
C ASP A 29 3.57 -2.70 12.61
N ARG A 30 4.37 -2.97 11.57
CA ARG A 30 3.87 -3.38 10.26
C ARG A 30 3.11 -4.70 10.26
N LYS A 31 3.34 -5.59 11.23
CA LYS A 31 2.67 -6.89 11.27
C LYS A 31 1.24 -6.77 11.76
N THR A 32 1.03 -5.91 12.76
CA THR A 32 -0.31 -5.72 13.35
C THR A 32 -1.14 -4.72 12.55
N TYR A 33 -0.53 -3.63 12.06
CA TYR A 33 -1.28 -2.52 11.46
C TYR A 33 -0.97 -2.22 10.00
N GLY A 34 0.12 -2.79 9.45
CA GLY A 34 0.62 -2.45 8.11
C GLY A 34 0.34 -3.49 7.02
N LEU A 35 0.07 -4.75 7.40
CA LEU A 35 -0.02 -5.87 6.47
C LEU A 35 -1.22 -6.75 6.77
N ASN A 36 -1.87 -7.24 5.71
CA ASN A 36 -2.78 -8.37 5.79
C ASN A 36 -1.99 -9.67 5.60
N LEU A 37 -1.57 -10.27 6.72
CA LEU A 37 -0.71 -11.46 6.72
C LEU A 37 -1.41 -12.74 6.23
N ILE A 38 -2.75 -12.77 6.24
CA ILE A 38 -3.56 -13.90 5.75
C ILE A 38 -3.96 -13.75 4.28
N ASP A 39 -3.38 -12.77 3.59
CA ASP A 39 -3.61 -12.53 2.16
C ASP A 39 -2.30 -12.42 1.37
N HIS A 40 -2.41 -12.47 0.05
CA HIS A 40 -1.30 -12.47 -0.88
C HIS A 40 -0.63 -11.10 -1.00
N ILE A 41 0.61 -11.11 -1.47
CA ILE A 41 1.39 -9.91 -1.78
C ILE A 41 0.63 -9.00 -2.76
N LYS A 42 -0.05 -9.59 -3.76
CA LYS A 42 -0.85 -8.87 -4.76
C LYS A 42 -1.82 -7.89 -4.09
N HIS A 43 -2.69 -8.38 -3.20
CA HIS A 43 -3.69 -7.54 -2.53
C HIS A 43 -3.05 -6.57 -1.54
N ASN A 44 -2.02 -6.99 -0.80
CA ASN A 44 -1.31 -6.07 0.13
C ASN A 44 -0.74 -4.85 -0.60
N ILE A 45 -0.27 -5.01 -1.84
CA ILE A 45 0.23 -3.90 -2.66
C ILE A 45 -0.92 -2.97 -3.13
N THR A 46 -2.04 -3.53 -3.56
CA THR A 46 -3.10 -2.78 -4.26
C THR A 46 -4.20 -2.26 -3.35
N LEU A 47 -4.37 -2.82 -2.16
CA LEU A 47 -5.41 -2.46 -1.19
C LEU A 47 -5.35 -0.97 -0.79
N ALA A 48 -4.15 -0.40 -0.71
CA ALA A 48 -3.96 1.02 -0.40
C ALA A 48 -4.46 1.97 -1.50
N ASN A 49 -4.72 1.46 -2.72
CA ASN A 49 -5.21 2.24 -3.85
C ASN A 49 -6.07 1.40 -4.81
N LEU A 50 -7.18 0.84 -4.30
CA LEU A 50 -8.15 0.08 -5.11
C LEU A 50 -8.70 0.85 -6.33
N PRO A 51 -8.95 2.19 -6.27
CA PRO A 51 -9.35 2.95 -7.46
C PRO A 51 -8.33 2.86 -8.61
N GLY A 52 -7.05 2.65 -8.31
CA GLY A 52 -5.99 2.49 -9.32
C GLY A 52 -6.05 1.18 -10.11
N VAL A 53 -6.80 0.18 -9.63
CA VAL A 53 -6.93 -1.17 -10.22
C VAL A 53 -8.38 -1.62 -10.42
N SER A 54 -9.35 -0.71 -10.29
CA SER A 54 -10.78 -1.03 -10.40
C SER A 54 -11.49 -0.17 -11.46
N ARG A 55 -12.62 -0.68 -11.95
CA ARG A 55 -13.53 0.05 -12.85
C ARG A 55 -14.96 -0.22 -12.44
N HIS A 56 -15.75 0.85 -12.23
CA HIS A 56 -17.12 0.76 -11.71
C HIS A 56 -17.21 -0.13 -10.45
N SER A 57 -16.27 0.03 -9.52
CA SER A 57 -16.16 -0.74 -8.26
C SER A 57 -15.86 -2.24 -8.42
N VAL A 58 -15.53 -2.71 -9.63
CA VAL A 58 -15.08 -4.08 -9.88
C VAL A 58 -13.57 -4.09 -10.09
N ILE A 59 -12.86 -4.96 -9.38
CA ILE A 59 -11.40 -5.13 -9.54
C ILE A 59 -11.10 -5.74 -10.91
N ASP A 60 -10.12 -5.16 -11.61
CA ASP A 60 -9.53 -5.75 -12.81
C ASP A 60 -8.30 -6.57 -12.37
N ASP A 61 -8.48 -7.90 -12.31
CA ASP A 61 -7.45 -8.83 -11.82
C ASP A 61 -6.16 -8.77 -12.63
N MET A 62 -6.25 -8.57 -13.95
CA MET A 62 -5.07 -8.47 -14.82
C MET A 62 -4.30 -7.17 -14.56
N ARG A 63 -5.02 -6.06 -14.36
CA ARG A 63 -4.41 -4.78 -13.98
C ARG A 63 -3.78 -4.85 -12.59
N GLU A 64 -4.47 -5.49 -11.65
CA GLU A 64 -3.96 -5.71 -10.29
C GLU A 64 -2.67 -6.54 -10.31
N LEU A 65 -2.66 -7.63 -11.08
CA LEU A 65 -1.48 -8.48 -11.28
C LEU A 65 -0.31 -7.69 -11.88
N ALA A 66 -0.56 -6.85 -12.88
CA ALA A 66 0.46 -6.01 -13.49
C ALA A 66 1.06 -5.00 -12.50
N VAL A 67 0.21 -4.32 -11.73
CA VAL A 67 0.63 -3.36 -10.69
C VAL A 67 1.44 -4.08 -9.60
N ALA A 68 0.94 -5.22 -9.09
CA ALA A 68 1.62 -5.98 -8.05
C ALA A 68 3.02 -6.43 -8.48
N ASN A 69 3.18 -6.94 -9.71
CA ASN A 69 4.49 -7.34 -10.22
C ASN A 69 5.44 -6.15 -10.39
N ALA A 70 4.93 -5.01 -10.88
CA ALA A 70 5.72 -3.80 -11.01
C ALA A 70 6.23 -3.30 -9.64
N TYR A 71 5.37 -3.30 -8.62
CA TYR A 71 5.75 -2.92 -7.26
C TYR A 71 6.71 -3.91 -6.63
N LYS A 72 6.46 -5.23 -6.74
CA LYS A 72 7.39 -6.28 -6.29
C LYS A 72 8.81 -6.06 -6.83
N ALA A 73 8.93 -5.70 -8.11
CA ALA A 73 10.22 -5.39 -8.73
C ALA A 73 10.83 -4.10 -8.16
N LYS A 74 10.05 -3.02 -8.03
CA LYS A 74 10.52 -1.73 -7.50
C LYS A 74 10.97 -1.79 -6.03
N THR A 75 10.32 -2.62 -5.21
CA THR A 75 10.63 -2.77 -3.79
C THR A 75 11.50 -3.99 -3.48
N ASN A 76 11.89 -4.74 -4.52
CA ASN A 76 12.74 -5.93 -4.42
C ASN A 76 12.21 -7.00 -3.46
N ILE A 77 10.88 -7.20 -3.42
CA ILE A 77 10.27 -8.26 -2.62
C ILE A 77 10.67 -9.62 -3.19
N ARG A 78 11.41 -10.40 -2.40
CA ARG A 78 11.83 -11.76 -2.75
C ARG A 78 10.70 -12.73 -2.40
N SER A 79 9.98 -13.15 -3.43
CA SER A 79 8.90 -14.13 -3.35
C SER A 79 8.86 -14.99 -4.62
N SER A 80 8.23 -16.16 -4.54
CA SER A 80 8.03 -17.04 -5.71
C SER A 80 7.07 -16.43 -6.73
N SER A 81 6.07 -15.68 -6.26
CA SER A 81 5.15 -14.87 -7.07
C SER A 81 4.45 -13.85 -6.20
N VAL A 82 3.64 -12.96 -6.79
CA VAL A 82 2.74 -12.06 -6.04
C VAL A 82 1.54 -12.78 -5.42
N TYR A 83 1.34 -14.06 -5.74
CA TYR A 83 0.34 -14.94 -5.10
C TYR A 83 0.91 -15.69 -3.88
N GLN A 84 2.15 -15.43 -3.46
CA GLN A 84 2.64 -15.95 -2.20
C GLN A 84 1.91 -15.24 -1.04
N MET A 85 1.54 -16.00 0.00
CA MET A 85 0.97 -15.45 1.23
C MET A 85 1.97 -14.52 1.92
N THR A 86 1.55 -13.32 2.29
CA THR A 86 2.43 -12.31 2.91
C THR A 86 3.00 -12.79 4.24
N GLY A 87 2.19 -13.48 5.04
CA GLY A 87 2.63 -14.09 6.31
C GLY A 87 3.76 -15.12 6.16
N ASN A 88 3.95 -15.70 4.96
CA ASN A 88 5.00 -16.69 4.70
C ASN A 88 6.31 -16.08 4.19
N LEU A 89 6.38 -14.75 4.05
CA LEU A 89 7.63 -14.06 3.72
C LEU A 89 8.54 -13.96 4.94
N SER A 90 9.86 -13.86 4.70
CA SER A 90 10.77 -13.50 5.78
C SER A 90 10.49 -12.08 6.26
N GLY A 91 10.82 -11.77 7.51
CA GLY A 91 10.54 -10.45 8.09
C GLY A 91 11.17 -9.27 7.32
N GLY A 92 12.25 -9.49 6.56
CA GLY A 92 12.84 -8.43 5.71
C GLY A 92 12.17 -8.26 4.34
N ASN A 93 11.33 -9.21 3.92
CA ASN A 93 10.52 -9.11 2.70
C ASN A 93 9.05 -8.77 2.99
N GLN A 94 8.63 -8.87 4.26
CA GLN A 94 7.39 -8.29 4.79
C GLN A 94 7.57 -6.79 4.99
#